data_AF-A0A847KW86-F1
#
_entry.id   AF-A0A847KW86-F1
#
_cell.length_a   1.000
_cell.length_b   1.000
_cell.length_c   1.000
_cell.angle_alpha   90.00
_cell.angle_beta   90.00
_cell.angle_gamma   90.00
#
_symmetry.space_group_name_H-M   'P 1'
#
loop_
_entity.id
_entity.type
_entity.pdbx_description
1 polymer ?
#
loop_
_entity_poly.entity_id
_entity_poly.type
_entity_poly.pdbx_seq_one_letter_code
_entity_poly.pdbx_strand_id
1 'polypeptide(L)'
;MKKLTFGILFCVLSTFSFAENQKTVSIEKDSIYFTDTSYSKLKKGVKKKDLKKIQNENLRDMAYKLYHNTYDAEYRVASYKATPSSQALAKELKIGYGYSQYENITGVFLEAGEAVVLISNLQDKEVQLFIPYWMRKPDVGIEPTKDPNGWGLHKQVIPLKEGVNVINVERSGNCYIHYFDDEPETAPIIKAHFLTGKVNGYFDASIHDNSDWNRLIDRAVSPILDAKGKYIQVAYPVEWFKEYTYNQGVELIANYDKIIFSEYALMGLDKYNKIPTNHILARVNFNYYMFRDGDGVAYLGDARTMKMVATPSIVIMGDPCWGFSHEVGHVLQMEQLTWGGMTEVSNNIYSMYTAEVFGNGSRLLAQDNYSRARKSIIESEPKISYLQDPDVFNRLVPF
;
A
#
# COMPACT_ATOMS: atom_id res chain seq x y z
N MET A 1 29.26 11.96 47.10
CA MET A 1 27.88 11.51 46.79
C MET A 1 27.65 11.62 45.29
N LYS A 2 27.62 10.49 44.58
CA LYS A 2 26.97 10.29 43.27
C LYS A 2 27.17 8.82 42.90
N LYS A 3 26.22 7.98 43.34
CA LYS A 3 26.04 6.60 42.90
C LYS A 3 24.76 6.57 42.07
N LEU A 4 24.78 5.68 41.07
CA LEU A 4 23.64 5.03 40.41
C LEU A 4 22.71 5.89 39.52
N THR A 5 22.86 5.71 38.21
CA THR A 5 21.75 5.56 37.25
C THR A 5 22.30 4.95 35.95
N PHE A 6 22.48 3.63 35.91
CA PHE A 6 22.72 2.90 34.65
C PHE A 6 22.10 1.48 34.64
N GLY A 7 21.20 1.18 35.57
CA GLY A 7 20.65 -0.17 35.76
C GLY A 7 19.21 -0.40 35.29
N ILE A 8 18.50 0.62 34.80
CA ILE A 8 17.04 0.52 34.58
C ILE A 8 16.69 0.22 33.10
N LEU A 9 17.52 0.61 32.12
CA LEU A 9 17.17 0.46 30.71
C LEU A 9 17.36 -0.98 30.16
N PHE A 10 18.30 -1.75 30.71
CA PHE A 10 18.61 -3.12 30.25
C PHE A 10 17.70 -4.21 30.86
N CYS A 11 17.07 -3.93 32.01
CA CYS A 11 16.10 -4.84 32.64
C CYS A 11 14.71 -4.77 31.98
N VAL A 12 14.33 -3.63 31.40
CA VAL A 12 13.00 -3.48 30.78
C VAL A 12 12.94 -4.21 29.44
N LEU A 13 13.94 -4.08 28.57
CA LEU A 13 13.99 -4.80 27.29
C LEU A 13 14.05 -6.32 27.44
N SER A 14 14.77 -6.83 28.44
CA SER A 14 14.89 -8.28 28.68
C SER A 14 13.63 -8.90 29.31
N THR A 15 12.89 -8.16 30.14
CA THR A 15 11.63 -8.63 30.74
C THR A 15 10.47 -8.61 29.75
N PHE A 16 10.39 -7.62 28.85
CA PHE A 16 9.38 -7.58 27.79
C PHE A 16 9.52 -8.77 26.82
N SER A 17 10.75 -9.04 26.34
CA SER A 17 11.01 -10.19 25.46
C SER A 17 10.71 -11.54 26.14
N PHE A 18 10.99 -11.66 27.45
CA PHE A 18 10.68 -12.88 28.21
C PHE A 18 9.16 -13.09 28.39
N ALA A 19 8.40 -12.02 28.64
CA ALA A 19 6.95 -12.08 28.81
C ALA A 19 6.21 -12.40 27.50
N GLU A 20 6.61 -11.78 26.38
CA GLU A 20 6.09 -12.11 25.04
C GLU A 20 6.38 -13.57 24.68
N ASN A 21 7.58 -14.05 24.99
CA ASN A 21 7.95 -15.45 24.77
C ASN A 21 7.10 -16.40 25.62
N GLN A 22 6.82 -16.06 26.89
CA GLN A 22 5.97 -16.88 27.75
C GLN A 22 4.51 -16.95 27.25
N LYS A 23 3.95 -15.83 26.79
CA LYS A 23 2.61 -15.79 26.19
C LYS A 23 2.54 -16.59 24.90
N THR A 24 3.55 -16.46 24.05
CA THR A 24 3.70 -17.23 22.81
C THR A 24 3.70 -18.74 23.10
N VAL A 25 4.58 -19.19 24.00
CA VAL A 25 4.66 -20.61 24.41
C VAL A 25 3.34 -21.11 25.01
N SER A 26 2.61 -20.26 25.74
CA SER A 26 1.30 -20.63 26.29
C SER A 26 0.27 -20.91 25.20
N ILE A 27 0.24 -20.10 24.14
CA ILE A 27 -0.68 -20.27 23.01
C ILE A 27 -0.25 -21.47 22.16
N GLU A 28 1.07 -21.67 21.95
CA GLU A 28 1.62 -22.77 21.16
C GLU A 28 1.29 -24.16 21.72
N LYS A 29 1.16 -24.29 23.06
CA LYS A 29 0.74 -25.54 23.71
C LYS A 29 -0.65 -26.01 23.26
N ASP A 30 -1.51 -25.09 22.87
CA ASP A 30 -2.87 -25.40 22.43
C ASP A 30 -2.93 -25.82 20.93
N SER A 31 -1.79 -25.78 20.21
CA SER A 31 -1.66 -26.30 18.82
C SER A 31 -2.18 -27.72 18.63
N ILE A 32 -2.16 -28.53 19.70
CA ILE A 32 -2.61 -29.92 19.68
C ILE A 32 -4.07 -30.07 19.22
N TYR A 33 -4.89 -29.03 19.38
CA TYR A 33 -6.31 -29.03 19.00
C TYR A 33 -6.58 -28.60 17.55
N PHE A 34 -5.58 -28.09 16.84
CA PHE A 34 -5.74 -27.47 15.51
C PHE A 34 -5.00 -28.23 14.41
N THR A 35 -5.49 -28.15 13.17
CA THR A 35 -4.97 -28.95 12.05
C THR A 35 -3.58 -28.52 11.58
N ASP A 36 -3.26 -27.24 11.70
CA ASP A 36 -2.01 -26.60 11.28
C ASP A 36 -1.69 -25.42 12.20
N THR A 37 -0.56 -24.74 11.97
CA THR A 37 -0.07 -23.59 12.73
C THR A 37 -0.91 -22.31 12.60
N SER A 38 -1.86 -22.25 11.66
CA SER A 38 -2.77 -21.11 11.53
C SER A 38 -3.90 -21.11 12.56
N TYR A 39 -4.17 -22.27 13.18
CA TYR A 39 -5.28 -22.49 14.10
C TYR A 39 -6.67 -22.16 13.51
N SER A 40 -6.78 -22.12 12.18
CA SER A 40 -8.04 -21.79 11.48
C SER A 40 -9.06 -22.95 11.47
N LYS A 41 -8.65 -24.16 11.84
CA LYS A 41 -9.51 -25.36 11.87
C LYS A 41 -9.15 -26.28 13.04
N LEU A 42 -10.17 -26.84 13.69
CA LEU A 42 -10.00 -27.85 14.73
C LEU A 42 -9.72 -29.24 14.14
N LYS A 43 -8.92 -30.05 14.83
CA LYS A 43 -8.72 -31.46 14.48
C LYS A 43 -10.02 -32.24 14.64
N LYS A 44 -10.17 -33.29 13.82
CA LYS A 44 -11.26 -34.25 13.95
C LYS A 44 -11.23 -34.90 15.33
N GLY A 45 -12.37 -34.94 16.02
CA GLY A 45 -12.52 -35.59 17.32
C GLY A 45 -12.30 -34.70 18.55
N VAL A 46 -11.95 -33.41 18.36
CA VAL A 46 -11.97 -32.42 19.45
C VAL A 46 -13.39 -32.33 20.04
N LYS A 47 -13.50 -32.41 21.37
CA LYS A 47 -14.80 -32.35 22.08
C LYS A 47 -14.92 -31.04 22.84
N LYS A 48 -16.15 -30.63 23.18
CA LYS A 48 -16.44 -29.43 23.98
C LYS A 48 -15.64 -29.35 25.30
N LYS A 49 -15.33 -30.50 25.93
CA LYS A 49 -14.51 -30.56 27.15
C LYS A 49 -13.02 -30.23 26.92
N ASP A 50 -12.53 -30.42 25.70
CA ASP A 50 -11.14 -30.13 25.35
C ASP A 50 -10.94 -28.63 25.12
N LEU A 51 -11.95 -27.94 24.56
CA LEU A 51 -11.94 -26.47 24.41
C LEU A 51 -11.78 -25.74 25.76
N LYS A 52 -12.32 -26.30 26.85
CA LYS A 52 -12.18 -25.72 28.19
C LYS A 52 -10.74 -25.75 28.73
N LYS A 53 -9.86 -26.56 28.14
CA LYS A 53 -8.46 -26.70 28.55
C LYS A 53 -7.57 -25.62 27.93
N ILE A 54 -8.05 -24.97 26.87
CA ILE A 54 -7.37 -23.85 26.21
C ILE A 54 -7.24 -22.70 27.22
N GLN A 55 -6.01 -22.27 27.45
CA GLN A 55 -5.69 -21.30 28.50
C GLN A 55 -5.93 -19.86 28.05
N ASN A 56 -5.52 -19.53 26.82
CA ASN A 56 -5.71 -18.21 26.26
C ASN A 56 -7.20 -17.97 25.95
N GLU A 57 -7.76 -16.88 26.48
CA GLU A 57 -9.20 -16.63 26.41
C GLU A 57 -9.67 -16.35 24.98
N ASN A 58 -8.91 -15.56 24.22
CA ASN A 58 -9.22 -15.25 22.82
C ASN A 58 -9.16 -16.52 21.94
N LEU A 59 -8.13 -17.36 22.15
CA LEU A 59 -8.00 -18.65 21.47
C LEU A 59 -9.15 -19.59 21.83
N ARG A 60 -9.57 -19.62 23.11
CA ARG A 60 -10.67 -20.46 23.58
C ARG A 60 -12.01 -20.03 22.99
N ASP A 61 -12.28 -18.73 22.93
CA ASP A 61 -13.49 -18.18 22.31
C ASP A 61 -13.50 -18.48 20.80
N MET A 62 -12.40 -18.24 20.10
CA MET A 62 -12.25 -18.58 18.68
C MET A 62 -12.46 -20.09 18.44
N ALA A 63 -11.84 -20.96 19.24
CA ALA A 63 -12.01 -22.40 19.14
C ALA A 63 -13.46 -22.84 19.41
N TYR A 64 -14.15 -22.17 20.33
CA TYR A 64 -15.58 -22.38 20.57
C TYR A 64 -16.42 -22.01 19.35
N LYS A 65 -16.14 -20.88 18.71
CA LYS A 65 -16.82 -20.43 17.48
C LYS A 65 -16.54 -21.38 16.31
N LEU A 66 -15.29 -21.84 16.14
CA LEU A 66 -14.93 -22.87 15.15
C LEU A 66 -15.71 -24.16 15.37
N TYR A 67 -15.81 -24.63 16.63
CA TYR A 67 -16.53 -25.85 16.96
C TYR A 67 -18.03 -25.78 16.60
N HIS A 68 -18.64 -24.59 16.71
CA HIS A 68 -20.05 -24.37 16.38
C HIS A 68 -20.27 -23.84 14.96
N ASN A 69 -19.23 -23.75 14.11
CA ASN A 69 -19.29 -23.15 12.77
C ASN A 69 -19.87 -21.71 12.75
N THR A 70 -19.52 -20.91 13.76
CA THR A 70 -19.94 -19.50 13.90
C THR A 70 -18.75 -18.53 13.89
N TYR A 71 -17.54 -19.03 13.60
CA TYR A 71 -16.36 -18.18 13.49
C TYR A 71 -16.41 -17.41 12.17
N ASP A 72 -16.46 -16.09 12.28
CA ASP A 72 -16.30 -15.21 11.13
C ASP A 72 -14.82 -15.14 10.77
N ALA A 73 -14.46 -15.87 9.71
CA ALA A 73 -13.09 -15.93 9.20
C ALA A 73 -12.82 -14.83 8.16
N GLU A 74 -13.84 -14.08 7.73
CA GLU A 74 -13.71 -13.04 6.70
C GLU A 74 -12.65 -12.02 7.13
N TYR A 75 -11.65 -11.80 6.28
CA TYR A 75 -10.43 -11.00 6.54
C TYR A 75 -9.51 -11.50 7.66
N ARG A 76 -10.06 -12.14 8.71
CA ARG A 76 -9.28 -12.66 9.84
C ARG A 76 -8.38 -13.83 9.45
N VAL A 77 -8.82 -14.67 8.52
CA VAL A 77 -8.04 -15.79 8.01
C VAL A 77 -7.94 -15.65 6.50
N ALA A 78 -6.73 -15.43 6.00
CA ALA A 78 -6.49 -15.27 4.57
C ALA A 78 -5.18 -15.94 4.15
N SER A 79 -5.11 -16.29 2.88
CA SER A 79 -3.91 -16.83 2.23
C SER A 79 -3.30 -15.78 1.32
N TYR A 80 -1.98 -15.66 1.38
CA TYR A 80 -1.22 -14.64 0.65
C TYR A 80 -0.19 -15.32 -0.22
N LYS A 81 -0.16 -14.93 -1.49
CA LYS A 81 0.89 -15.30 -2.43
C LYS A 81 2.02 -14.29 -2.32
N ALA A 82 3.24 -14.70 -2.66
CA ALA A 82 4.34 -13.77 -2.81
C ALA A 82 4.07 -12.83 -4.00
N THR A 83 4.43 -11.57 -3.84
CA THR A 83 4.44 -10.58 -4.93
C THR A 83 5.85 -10.43 -5.49
N PRO A 84 6.06 -10.18 -6.80
CA PRO A 84 7.39 -9.91 -7.33
C PRO A 84 8.11 -8.78 -6.57
N SER A 85 9.34 -9.05 -6.16
CA SER A 85 10.21 -8.05 -5.54
C SER A 85 10.62 -6.95 -6.53
N SER A 86 11.09 -5.81 -6.03
CA SER A 86 11.69 -4.77 -6.88
C SER A 86 12.86 -5.29 -7.71
N GLN A 87 13.60 -6.29 -7.22
CA GLN A 87 14.71 -6.92 -7.93
C GLN A 87 14.21 -7.81 -9.08
N ALA A 88 13.16 -8.61 -8.85
CA ALA A 88 12.51 -9.38 -9.92
C ALA A 88 11.98 -8.47 -11.02
N LEU A 89 11.27 -7.41 -10.64
CA LEU A 89 10.77 -6.41 -11.58
C LEU A 89 11.92 -5.73 -12.35
N ALA A 90 12.96 -5.27 -11.66
CA ALA A 90 14.08 -4.59 -12.32
C ALA A 90 14.82 -5.50 -13.31
N LYS A 91 14.95 -6.79 -12.98
CA LYS A 91 15.53 -7.80 -13.88
C LYS A 91 14.71 -7.94 -15.16
N GLU A 92 13.38 -8.04 -15.03
CA GLU A 92 12.46 -8.30 -16.12
C GLU A 92 12.12 -7.05 -16.97
N LEU A 93 11.80 -5.94 -16.32
CA LEU A 93 11.23 -4.74 -16.94
C LEU A 93 12.17 -3.54 -17.00
N LYS A 94 13.35 -3.62 -16.35
CA LYS A 94 14.26 -2.47 -16.12
C LYS A 94 13.68 -1.35 -15.26
N ILE A 95 12.55 -1.62 -14.63
CA ILE A 95 11.88 -0.79 -13.62
C ILE A 95 11.48 -1.70 -12.45
N GLY A 96 11.30 -1.15 -11.26
CA GLY A 96 10.95 -1.98 -10.10
C GLY A 96 10.77 -1.25 -8.78
N TYR A 97 11.09 0.05 -8.72
CA TYR A 97 10.90 0.90 -7.54
C TYR A 97 9.65 1.77 -7.71
N GLY A 98 8.93 2.03 -6.62
CA GLY A 98 7.73 2.90 -6.60
C GLY A 98 6.40 2.16 -6.78
N TYR A 99 6.42 0.84 -6.96
CA TYR A 99 5.24 -0.01 -6.79
C TYR A 99 4.87 -0.16 -5.32
N SER A 100 3.61 -0.53 -5.04
CA SER A 100 3.10 -0.68 -3.69
C SER A 100 3.95 -1.66 -2.88
N GLN A 101 4.28 -1.26 -1.65
CA GLN A 101 4.84 -2.14 -0.61
C GLN A 101 3.75 -2.76 0.27
N TYR A 102 2.47 -2.54 -0.07
CA TYR A 102 1.29 -2.88 0.73
C TYR A 102 0.30 -3.78 -0.03
N GLU A 103 0.81 -4.55 -0.99
CA GLU A 103 0.08 -5.41 -1.93
C GLU A 103 -0.94 -6.34 -1.26
N ASN A 104 -0.52 -7.01 -0.21
CA ASN A 104 -1.33 -7.99 0.51
C ASN A 104 -2.13 -7.29 1.63
N ILE A 105 -3.22 -6.63 1.20
CA ILE A 105 -4.20 -5.99 2.09
C ILE A 105 -4.89 -7.07 2.93
N THR A 106 -4.89 -6.89 4.26
CA THR A 106 -5.52 -7.85 5.18
C THR A 106 -7.00 -7.56 5.42
N GLY A 107 -7.40 -6.28 5.39
CA GLY A 107 -8.70 -5.83 5.89
C GLY A 107 -8.82 -5.87 7.42
N VAL A 108 -7.72 -6.04 8.16
CA VAL A 108 -7.69 -6.05 9.62
C VAL A 108 -7.10 -4.74 10.14
N PHE A 109 -7.78 -4.16 11.14
CA PHE A 109 -7.32 -3.02 11.92
C PHE A 109 -6.86 -3.49 13.29
N LEU A 110 -5.61 -3.22 13.63
CA LEU A 110 -5.06 -3.51 14.95
C LEU A 110 -5.09 -2.25 15.80
N GLU A 111 -5.52 -2.39 17.05
CA GLU A 111 -5.45 -1.32 18.04
C GLU A 111 -4.07 -1.34 18.71
N ALA A 112 -3.61 -0.18 19.20
CA ALA A 112 -2.38 -0.10 19.97
C ALA A 112 -2.41 -1.01 21.20
N GLY A 113 -1.30 -1.68 21.48
CA GLY A 113 -1.18 -2.72 22.50
C GLY A 113 -0.97 -4.11 21.91
N GLU A 114 -1.28 -5.14 22.69
CA GLU A 114 -1.01 -6.53 22.32
C GLU A 114 -1.94 -7.04 21.22
N ALA A 115 -1.35 -7.67 20.20
CA ALA A 115 -2.06 -8.42 19.18
C ALA A 115 -1.44 -9.81 18.98
N VAL A 116 -2.24 -10.75 18.47
CA VAL A 116 -1.81 -12.12 18.18
C VAL A 116 -2.09 -12.45 16.71
N VAL A 117 -1.03 -12.81 16.00
CA VAL A 117 -1.04 -13.21 14.59
C VAL A 117 -0.44 -14.61 14.46
N LEU A 118 -1.13 -15.48 13.74
CA LEU A 118 -0.71 -16.86 13.49
C LEU A 118 -0.31 -16.98 12.03
N ILE A 119 0.91 -17.45 11.74
CA ILE A 119 1.40 -17.68 10.38
C ILE A 119 1.57 -19.18 10.14
N SER A 120 1.20 -19.63 8.94
CA SER A 120 1.36 -21.02 8.51
C SER A 120 1.98 -21.11 7.13
N ASN A 121 2.81 -22.13 6.92
CA ASN A 121 3.47 -22.45 5.65
C ASN A 121 4.50 -21.39 5.20
N LEU A 122 5.18 -20.74 6.14
CA LEU A 122 6.22 -19.74 5.90
C LEU A 122 7.48 -20.35 5.26
N GLN A 123 7.85 -21.57 5.69
CA GLN A 123 9.07 -22.25 5.26
C GLN A 123 10.33 -21.41 5.56
N ASP A 124 11.15 -21.13 4.55
CA ASP A 124 12.36 -20.31 4.62
C ASP A 124 12.12 -18.84 4.21
N LYS A 125 10.88 -18.46 3.93
CA LYS A 125 10.55 -17.11 3.45
C LYS A 125 10.52 -16.09 4.59
N GLU A 126 10.94 -14.88 4.28
CA GLU A 126 10.83 -13.73 5.18
C GLU A 126 9.50 -13.02 4.94
N VAL A 127 8.72 -12.84 6.00
CA VAL A 127 7.43 -12.14 5.96
C VAL A 127 7.38 -11.14 7.11
N GLN A 128 6.87 -9.96 6.83
CA GLN A 128 6.72 -8.90 7.82
C GLN A 128 5.27 -8.41 7.87
N LEU A 129 4.85 -7.95 9.04
CA LEU A 129 3.61 -7.19 9.19
C LEU A 129 3.95 -5.71 9.11
N PHE A 130 3.31 -5.00 8.18
CA PHE A 130 3.38 -3.55 8.09
C PHE A 130 2.13 -2.92 8.71
N ILE A 131 2.33 -1.91 9.56
CA ILE A 131 1.26 -1.08 10.12
C ILE A 131 1.61 0.40 9.80
N PRO A 132 1.21 0.90 8.62
CA PRO A 132 1.49 2.28 8.21
C PRO A 132 0.66 3.31 8.98
N TYR A 133 1.28 4.44 9.26
CA TYR A 133 0.65 5.60 9.89
C TYR A 133 0.05 6.50 8.80
N TRP A 134 -0.95 5.99 8.07
CA TRP A 134 -1.56 6.70 6.94
C TRP A 134 -2.03 8.12 7.27
N MET A 135 -2.55 8.32 8.49
CA MET A 135 -3.06 9.59 8.99
C MET A 135 -2.00 10.42 9.73
N ARG A 136 -0.71 10.10 9.59
CA ARG A 136 0.39 10.84 10.19
C ARG A 136 0.37 12.29 9.71
N LYS A 137 0.39 13.22 10.67
CA LYS A 137 0.51 14.66 10.44
C LYS A 137 1.74 15.18 11.20
N PRO A 138 2.32 16.30 10.75
CA PRO A 138 3.26 17.06 11.58
C PRO A 138 2.62 17.44 12.92
N ASP A 139 3.46 17.64 13.93
CA ASP A 139 2.99 18.13 15.24
C ASP A 139 2.33 19.52 15.11
N VAL A 140 1.39 19.80 16.02
CA VAL A 140 0.64 21.07 16.01
C VAL A 140 1.61 22.26 16.08
N GLY A 141 1.44 23.21 15.16
CA GLY A 141 2.29 24.41 15.06
C GLY A 141 3.52 24.24 14.18
N ILE A 142 3.77 23.04 13.65
CA ILE A 142 4.82 22.80 12.65
C ILE A 142 4.24 22.96 11.24
N GLU A 143 4.87 23.80 10.43
CA GLU A 143 4.57 23.86 9.00
C GLU A 143 4.83 22.50 8.34
N PRO A 144 3.91 21.94 7.54
CA PRO A 144 4.04 20.57 7.07
C PRO A 144 5.30 20.25 6.25
N THR A 145 5.84 21.25 5.55
CA THR A 145 7.09 21.14 4.78
C THR A 145 8.36 21.17 5.65
N LYS A 146 8.22 21.49 6.95
CA LYS A 146 9.30 21.61 7.93
C LYS A 146 9.18 20.59 9.06
N ASP A 147 8.49 19.49 8.81
CA ASP A 147 8.33 18.40 9.77
C ASP A 147 9.70 17.82 10.18
N PRO A 148 10.10 17.93 11.47
CA PRO A 148 11.40 17.43 11.93
C PRO A 148 11.53 15.90 11.83
N ASN A 149 10.40 15.19 11.76
CA ASN A 149 10.34 13.74 11.61
C ASN A 149 10.31 13.31 10.12
N GLY A 150 10.57 14.25 9.20
CA GLY A 150 10.52 14.04 7.75
C GLY A 150 9.09 13.98 7.20
N TRP A 151 8.98 14.06 5.86
CA TRP A 151 7.70 14.05 5.15
C TRP A 151 7.22 12.66 4.72
N GLY A 152 8.12 11.67 4.77
CA GLY A 152 7.83 10.31 4.34
C GLY A 152 6.80 9.61 5.25
N LEU A 153 6.15 8.59 4.70
CA LEU A 153 5.26 7.74 5.47
C LEU A 153 6.05 6.97 6.53
N HIS A 154 5.56 6.99 7.76
CA HIS A 154 6.09 6.15 8.84
C HIS A 154 5.25 4.88 8.96
N LYS A 155 5.89 3.79 9.36
CA LYS A 155 5.22 2.51 9.60
C LYS A 155 5.91 1.76 10.72
N GLN A 156 5.14 0.96 11.45
CA GLN A 156 5.70 -0.12 12.26
C GLN A 156 5.96 -1.33 11.36
N VAL A 157 7.14 -1.93 11.49
CA VAL A 157 7.54 -3.14 10.76
C VAL A 157 7.83 -4.24 11.77
N ILE A 158 7.13 -5.37 11.66
CA ILE A 158 7.23 -6.47 12.61
C ILE A 158 7.54 -7.76 11.83
N PRO A 159 8.74 -8.34 11.97
CA PRO A 159 9.04 -9.65 11.41
C PRO A 159 8.09 -10.71 11.98
N LEU A 160 7.54 -11.56 11.12
CA LEU A 160 6.68 -12.66 11.51
C LEU A 160 7.42 -13.98 11.35
N LYS A 161 7.16 -14.92 12.27
CA LYS A 161 7.66 -16.30 12.21
C LYS A 161 6.51 -17.29 12.03
N GLU A 162 6.84 -18.50 11.57
CA GLU A 162 5.92 -19.64 11.55
C GLU A 162 5.31 -19.86 12.96
N GLY A 163 4.00 -20.10 13.00
CA GLY A 163 3.26 -20.28 14.25
C GLY A 163 2.81 -18.97 14.88
N VAL A 164 2.92 -18.89 16.21
CA VAL A 164 2.32 -17.81 17.02
C VAL A 164 3.26 -16.60 17.09
N ASN A 165 2.70 -15.43 16.78
CA ASN A 165 3.35 -14.13 16.95
C ASN A 165 2.51 -13.29 17.90
N VAL A 166 2.98 -13.11 19.14
CA VAL A 166 2.44 -12.12 20.08
C VAL A 166 3.23 -10.84 19.85
N ILE A 167 2.57 -9.80 19.38
CA ILE A 167 3.20 -8.55 18.92
C ILE A 167 2.64 -7.37 19.72
N ASN A 168 3.46 -6.34 19.91
CA ASN A 168 3.02 -5.07 20.48
C ASN A 168 2.86 -4.01 19.38
N VAL A 169 1.63 -3.56 19.15
CA VAL A 169 1.27 -2.53 18.18
C VAL A 169 1.49 -1.16 18.82
N GLU A 170 2.35 -0.33 18.23
CA GLU A 170 2.70 0.99 18.77
C GLU A 170 1.59 2.01 18.56
N ARG A 171 1.00 2.01 17.36
CA ARG A 171 -0.11 2.88 16.98
C ARG A 171 -1.13 2.07 16.20
N SER A 172 -2.40 2.32 16.48
CA SER A 172 -3.50 1.63 15.80
C SER A 172 -3.47 1.91 14.29
N GLY A 173 -3.75 0.90 13.47
CA GLY A 173 -3.73 1.05 12.01
C GLY A 173 -4.20 -0.20 11.26
N ASN A 174 -4.47 -0.02 9.96
CA ASN A 174 -4.64 -1.14 9.04
C ASN A 174 -3.32 -1.90 8.93
N CYS A 175 -3.36 -3.23 8.81
CA CYS A 175 -2.16 -4.03 8.67
C CYS A 175 -2.06 -4.73 7.31
N TYR A 176 -0.83 -4.98 6.87
CA TYR A 176 -0.52 -5.54 5.56
C TYR A 176 0.54 -6.63 5.71
N ILE A 177 0.42 -7.70 4.94
CA ILE A 177 1.42 -8.77 4.90
C ILE A 177 2.49 -8.41 3.86
N HIS A 178 3.63 -7.89 4.30
CA HIS A 178 4.75 -7.67 3.40
C HIS A 178 5.39 -9.02 3.08
N TYR A 179 5.08 -9.54 1.89
CA TYR A 179 5.56 -10.82 1.39
C TYR A 179 5.92 -10.70 -0.09
N PHE A 180 7.19 -10.43 -0.35
CA PHE A 180 7.76 -10.24 -1.68
C PHE A 180 8.87 -11.27 -1.93
N ASP A 181 9.00 -11.72 -3.16
CA ASP A 181 9.97 -12.75 -3.54
C ASP A 181 10.54 -12.49 -4.93
N ASP A 182 11.76 -12.97 -5.18
CA ASP A 182 12.39 -12.91 -6.49
C ASP A 182 11.80 -13.95 -7.46
N GLU A 183 11.23 -15.03 -6.92
CA GLU A 183 10.57 -16.12 -7.65
C GLU A 183 9.16 -16.38 -7.09
N PRO A 184 8.23 -15.42 -7.21
CA PRO A 184 6.93 -15.47 -6.52
C PRO A 184 6.04 -16.64 -6.96
N GLU A 185 6.20 -17.13 -8.18
CA GLU A 185 5.42 -18.25 -8.73
C GLU A 185 5.74 -19.60 -8.06
N THR A 186 6.95 -19.77 -7.51
CA THR A 186 7.38 -20.99 -6.82
C THR A 186 7.36 -20.84 -5.30
N ALA A 187 7.20 -19.61 -4.79
CA ALA A 187 7.12 -19.31 -3.38
C ALA A 187 5.85 -19.91 -2.74
N PRO A 188 5.91 -20.37 -1.47
CA PRO A 188 4.76 -20.97 -0.81
C PRO A 188 3.63 -19.96 -0.59
N ILE A 189 2.38 -20.43 -0.76
CA ILE A 189 1.23 -19.64 -0.30
C ILE A 189 1.19 -19.70 1.22
N ILE A 190 1.42 -18.57 1.89
CA ILE A 190 1.34 -18.49 3.34
C ILE A 190 -0.11 -18.27 3.78
N LYS A 191 -0.44 -18.63 5.01
CA LYS A 191 -1.74 -18.32 5.62
C LYS A 191 -1.51 -17.49 6.87
N ALA A 192 -2.18 -16.34 6.96
CA ALA A 192 -2.20 -15.53 8.17
C ALA A 192 -3.57 -15.61 8.84
N HIS A 193 -3.56 -15.69 10.17
CA HIS A 193 -4.76 -15.65 11.00
C HIS A 193 -4.60 -14.63 12.13
N PHE A 194 -5.39 -13.57 12.08
CA PHE A 194 -5.46 -12.52 13.10
C PHE A 194 -6.45 -12.92 14.21
N LEU A 195 -5.91 -13.44 15.32
CA LEU A 195 -6.71 -13.86 16.47
C LEU A 195 -7.32 -12.65 17.22
N THR A 196 -6.63 -11.51 17.15
CA THR A 196 -7.07 -10.22 17.73
C THR A 196 -7.26 -9.18 16.63
N GLY A 197 -7.79 -8.01 16.99
CA GLY A 197 -8.05 -6.91 16.06
C GLY A 197 -9.50 -6.88 15.55
N LYS A 198 -9.83 -5.80 14.86
CA LYS A 198 -11.16 -5.54 14.28
C LYS A 198 -11.09 -5.72 12.77
N VAL A 199 -12.20 -6.19 12.19
CA VAL A 199 -12.33 -6.24 10.73
C VAL A 199 -12.70 -4.85 10.25
N ASN A 200 -11.86 -4.27 9.40
CA ASN A 200 -12.16 -3.07 8.63
C ASN A 200 -12.71 -3.42 7.24
N GLY A 201 -12.22 -4.53 6.68
CA GLY A 201 -12.42 -4.91 5.28
C GLY A 201 -11.59 -4.07 4.32
N TYR A 202 -11.71 -4.41 3.04
CA TYR A 202 -11.18 -3.65 1.91
C TYR A 202 -12.02 -3.94 0.67
N PHE A 203 -12.03 -3.00 -0.27
CA PHE A 203 -12.74 -3.16 -1.53
C PHE A 203 -11.84 -3.82 -2.59
N ASP A 204 -12.44 -4.66 -3.41
CA ASP A 204 -11.75 -5.43 -4.45
C ASP A 204 -12.65 -5.42 -5.68
N ALA A 205 -12.29 -4.62 -6.68
CA ALA A 205 -13.12 -4.40 -7.86
C ALA A 205 -13.34 -5.68 -8.70
N SER A 206 -12.59 -6.76 -8.44
CA SER A 206 -12.79 -8.04 -9.13
C SER A 206 -13.98 -8.85 -8.60
N ILE A 207 -14.43 -8.57 -7.37
CA ILE A 207 -15.48 -9.35 -6.69
C ILE A 207 -16.57 -8.50 -6.01
N HIS A 208 -16.30 -7.23 -5.71
CA HIS A 208 -17.21 -6.33 -5.01
C HIS A 208 -17.88 -5.34 -5.98
N ASP A 209 -19.10 -4.92 -5.64
CA ASP A 209 -19.85 -3.89 -6.36
C ASP A 209 -20.03 -2.58 -5.55
N ASN A 210 -20.76 -1.61 -6.09
CA ASN A 210 -20.99 -0.33 -5.40
C ASN A 210 -21.82 -0.45 -4.11
N SER A 211 -22.60 -1.52 -3.96
CA SER A 211 -23.31 -1.80 -2.70
C SER A 211 -22.33 -2.29 -1.63
N ASP A 212 -21.37 -3.14 -1.99
CA ASP A 212 -20.28 -3.56 -1.12
C ASP A 212 -19.37 -2.38 -0.75
N TRP A 213 -19.02 -1.53 -1.72
CA TRP A 213 -18.27 -0.29 -1.48
C TRP A 213 -18.92 0.56 -0.38
N ASN A 214 -20.22 0.85 -0.52
CA ASN A 214 -20.96 1.64 0.46
C ASN A 214 -20.99 0.95 1.83
N ARG A 215 -21.24 -0.37 1.85
CA ARG A 215 -21.24 -1.17 3.08
C ARG A 215 -19.89 -1.13 3.79
N LEU A 216 -18.77 -1.19 3.06
CA LEU A 216 -17.42 -1.11 3.59
C LEU A 216 -17.14 0.27 4.18
N ILE A 217 -17.51 1.35 3.48
CA ILE A 217 -17.40 2.72 3.99
C ILE A 217 -18.19 2.91 5.28
N ASP A 218 -19.45 2.48 5.30
CA ASP A 218 -20.35 2.71 6.44
C ASP A 218 -20.00 1.86 7.67
N ARG A 219 -19.24 0.77 7.49
CA ARG A 219 -18.79 -0.12 8.57
C ARG A 219 -17.31 0.02 8.93
N ALA A 220 -16.56 0.87 8.23
CA ALA A 220 -15.14 1.04 8.46
C ALA A 220 -14.86 1.41 9.93
N VAL A 221 -13.91 0.71 10.54
CA VAL A 221 -13.45 0.96 11.92
C VAL A 221 -12.16 1.79 11.93
N SER A 222 -11.47 1.85 10.79
CA SER A 222 -10.28 2.64 10.55
C SER A 222 -10.64 3.95 9.87
N PRO A 223 -9.86 5.04 10.05
CA PRO A 223 -10.03 6.25 9.25
C PRO A 223 -9.70 6.05 7.78
N ILE A 224 -9.02 4.96 7.40
CA ILE A 224 -8.64 4.62 6.03
C ILE A 224 -9.39 3.37 5.58
N LEU A 225 -9.92 3.42 4.35
CA LEU A 225 -10.37 2.23 3.65
C LEU A 225 -9.39 1.93 2.51
N ASP A 226 -9.00 0.67 2.41
CA ASP A 226 -8.23 0.18 1.28
C ASP A 226 -9.16 -0.25 0.16
N ALA A 227 -8.75 0.00 -1.07
CA ALA A 227 -9.40 -0.54 -2.25
C ALA A 227 -8.38 -0.91 -3.31
N LYS A 228 -8.67 -1.94 -4.10
CA LYS A 228 -7.79 -2.35 -5.19
C LYS A 228 -8.57 -2.66 -6.47
N GLY A 229 -7.91 -2.36 -7.57
CA GLY A 229 -8.30 -2.75 -8.92
C GLY A 229 -7.36 -3.82 -9.46
N LYS A 230 -7.18 -3.83 -10.78
CA LYS A 230 -6.26 -4.73 -11.46
C LYS A 230 -4.80 -4.24 -11.40
N TYR A 231 -4.60 -2.92 -11.38
CA TYR A 231 -3.30 -2.26 -11.45
C TYR A 231 -3.11 -1.20 -10.35
N ILE A 232 -4.21 -0.72 -9.75
CA ILE A 232 -4.20 0.25 -8.66
C ILE A 232 -4.47 -0.38 -7.30
N GLN A 233 -3.79 0.11 -6.28
CA GLN A 233 -4.22 0.08 -4.89
C GLN A 233 -4.46 1.52 -4.43
N VAL A 234 -5.52 1.77 -3.67
CA VAL A 234 -5.76 3.06 -3.02
C VAL A 234 -5.93 2.90 -1.52
N ALA A 235 -5.39 3.86 -0.76
CA ALA A 235 -5.54 3.95 0.69
C ALA A 235 -5.90 5.40 1.06
N TYR A 236 -7.21 5.69 1.08
CA TYR A 236 -7.74 7.04 1.32
C TYR A 236 -8.66 7.11 2.53
N PRO A 237 -8.85 8.31 3.11
CA PRO A 237 -9.77 8.53 4.20
C PRO A 237 -11.20 8.15 3.85
N VAL A 238 -11.84 7.41 4.76
CA VAL A 238 -13.24 6.99 4.67
C VAL A 238 -14.16 8.20 4.48
N GLU A 239 -13.87 9.32 5.13
CA GLU A 239 -14.65 10.56 5.01
C GLU A 239 -14.69 11.08 3.56
N TRP A 240 -13.58 10.97 2.82
CA TRP A 240 -13.52 11.46 1.44
C TRP A 240 -14.13 10.49 0.45
N PHE A 241 -14.03 9.19 0.69
CA PHE A 241 -14.81 8.22 -0.09
C PHE A 241 -16.31 8.41 0.12
N LYS A 242 -16.74 8.69 1.34
CA LYS A 242 -18.15 8.96 1.65
C LYS A 242 -18.65 10.25 0.99
N GLU A 243 -17.83 11.27 0.91
CA GLU A 243 -18.21 12.56 0.30
C GLU A 243 -18.17 12.51 -1.23
N TYR A 244 -17.13 11.93 -1.83
CA TYR A 244 -16.83 12.12 -3.26
C TYR A 244 -17.05 10.87 -4.13
N THR A 245 -17.22 9.70 -3.51
CA THR A 245 -17.23 8.42 -4.23
C THR A 245 -18.31 7.48 -3.70
N TYR A 246 -19.27 7.95 -2.91
CA TYR A 246 -20.36 7.09 -2.45
C TYR A 246 -21.15 6.59 -3.65
N ASN A 247 -21.45 5.30 -3.68
CA ASN A 247 -22.09 4.58 -4.79
C ASN A 247 -21.30 4.59 -6.11
N GLN A 248 -20.02 4.96 -6.11
CA GLN A 248 -19.21 5.03 -7.33
C GLN A 248 -17.79 4.44 -7.17
N GLY A 249 -17.63 3.49 -6.25
CA GLY A 249 -16.34 2.85 -5.97
C GLY A 249 -15.79 2.07 -7.16
N VAL A 250 -16.64 1.30 -7.85
CA VAL A 250 -16.26 0.55 -9.06
C VAL A 250 -15.73 1.52 -10.13
N GLU A 251 -16.42 2.65 -10.33
CA GLU A 251 -16.06 3.67 -11.31
C GLU A 251 -14.73 4.35 -10.97
N LEU A 252 -14.50 4.66 -9.69
CA LEU A 252 -13.22 5.25 -9.26
C LEU A 252 -12.05 4.31 -9.58
N ILE A 253 -12.15 3.07 -9.13
CA ILE A 253 -11.07 2.09 -9.27
C ILE A 253 -10.84 1.74 -10.74
N ALA A 254 -11.91 1.58 -11.52
CA ALA A 254 -11.81 1.33 -12.96
C ALA A 254 -11.16 2.50 -13.71
N ASN A 255 -11.37 3.75 -13.27
CA ASN A 255 -10.75 4.91 -13.88
C ASN A 255 -9.23 4.96 -13.60
N TYR A 256 -8.82 4.67 -12.36
CA TYR A 256 -7.40 4.51 -12.05
C TYR A 256 -6.74 3.38 -12.85
N ASP A 257 -7.40 2.21 -12.94
CA ASP A 257 -6.89 1.10 -13.74
C ASP A 257 -6.72 1.48 -15.21
N LYS A 258 -7.66 2.25 -15.79
CA LYS A 258 -7.55 2.73 -17.18
C LYS A 258 -6.38 3.69 -17.38
N ILE A 259 -6.12 4.59 -16.42
CA ILE A 259 -4.99 5.52 -16.47
C ILE A 259 -3.67 4.74 -16.45
N ILE A 260 -3.50 3.80 -15.51
CA ILE A 260 -2.27 3.01 -15.43
C ILE A 260 -2.13 2.11 -16.68
N PHE A 261 -3.24 1.55 -17.16
CA PHE A 261 -3.23 0.71 -18.35
C PHE A 261 -2.77 1.46 -19.61
N SER A 262 -3.14 2.73 -19.81
CA SER A 262 -2.63 3.49 -20.95
C SER A 262 -1.11 3.65 -20.90
N GLU A 263 -0.54 3.82 -19.71
CA GLU A 263 0.91 3.92 -19.53
C GLU A 263 1.61 2.57 -19.78
N TYR A 264 1.03 1.46 -19.33
CA TYR A 264 1.52 0.11 -19.68
C TYR A 264 1.38 -0.20 -21.17
N ALA A 265 0.32 0.27 -21.82
CA ALA A 265 0.13 0.11 -23.26
C ALA A 265 1.18 0.89 -24.04
N LEU A 266 1.51 2.12 -23.64
CA LEU A 266 2.59 2.92 -24.22
C LEU A 266 3.94 2.21 -24.15
N MET A 267 4.24 1.56 -23.01
CA MET A 267 5.45 0.75 -22.84
C MET A 267 5.44 -0.56 -23.66
N GLY A 268 4.29 -0.95 -24.21
CA GLY A 268 4.10 -2.23 -24.89
C GLY A 268 3.97 -3.43 -23.93
N LEU A 269 3.81 -3.23 -22.62
CA LEU A 269 3.76 -4.32 -21.65
C LEU A 269 2.55 -5.23 -21.88
N ASP A 270 1.41 -4.68 -22.28
CA ASP A 270 0.22 -5.46 -22.64
C ASP A 270 0.50 -6.39 -23.82
N LYS A 271 1.03 -5.83 -24.91
CA LYS A 271 1.37 -6.57 -26.15
C LYS A 271 2.30 -7.76 -25.90
N TYR A 272 3.24 -7.62 -24.97
CA TYR A 272 4.23 -8.66 -24.66
C TYR A 272 3.86 -9.51 -23.44
N ASN A 273 2.67 -9.32 -22.85
CA ASN A 273 2.22 -10.00 -21.64
C ASN A 273 3.25 -9.86 -20.49
N LYS A 274 3.66 -8.62 -20.25
CA LYS A 274 4.69 -8.20 -19.29
C LYS A 274 4.18 -7.18 -18.26
N ILE A 275 2.86 -7.00 -18.15
CA ILE A 275 2.30 -6.15 -17.09
C ILE A 275 2.59 -6.84 -15.75
N PRO A 276 3.26 -6.17 -14.79
CA PRO A 276 3.56 -6.76 -13.50
C PRO A 276 2.27 -6.99 -12.69
N THR A 277 2.31 -7.94 -11.77
CA THR A 277 1.21 -8.20 -10.83
C THR A 277 1.18 -7.20 -9.67
N ASN A 278 2.26 -6.44 -9.47
CA ASN A 278 2.33 -5.35 -8.52
C ASN A 278 1.41 -4.20 -8.91
N HIS A 279 0.82 -3.56 -7.90
CA HIS A 279 -0.02 -2.40 -8.03
C HIS A 279 0.76 -1.10 -7.85
N ILE A 280 0.32 -0.05 -8.52
CA ILE A 280 0.64 1.32 -8.11
C ILE A 280 -0.20 1.65 -6.88
N LEU A 281 0.42 2.14 -5.80
CA LEU A 281 -0.32 2.67 -4.65
C LEU A 281 -0.63 4.15 -4.87
N ALA A 282 -1.87 4.55 -4.64
CA ALA A 282 -2.25 5.93 -4.40
C ALA A 282 -2.74 6.10 -2.95
N ARG A 283 -2.11 6.98 -2.19
CA ARG A 283 -2.38 7.15 -0.76
C ARG A 283 -2.48 8.61 -0.36
N VAL A 284 -2.95 8.87 0.85
CA VAL A 284 -2.84 10.21 1.45
C VAL A 284 -1.48 10.48 2.07
N ASN A 285 -1.17 11.77 2.18
CA ASN A 285 -0.14 12.37 3.01
C ASN A 285 -0.66 13.70 3.58
N PHE A 286 0.06 14.28 4.54
CA PHE A 286 -0.32 15.56 5.16
C PHE A 286 0.83 16.56 5.22
N ASN A 287 1.81 16.41 4.31
CA ASN A 287 3.03 17.21 4.26
C ASN A 287 3.15 18.04 2.95
N TYR A 288 2.83 17.45 1.81
CA TYR A 288 2.97 18.06 0.48
C TYR A 288 1.73 17.82 -0.39
N TYR A 289 1.58 18.66 -1.41
CA TYR A 289 0.45 18.60 -2.35
C TYR A 289 0.34 17.22 -3.03
N MET A 290 1.38 16.80 -3.74
CA MET A 290 1.46 15.54 -4.46
C MET A 290 2.93 15.18 -4.69
N PHE A 291 3.26 13.90 -4.60
CA PHE A 291 4.58 13.36 -4.94
C PHE A 291 4.50 11.83 -5.04
N ARG A 292 5.54 11.21 -5.60
CA ARG A 292 5.80 9.78 -5.46
C ARG A 292 7.01 9.50 -4.57
N ASP A 293 6.95 8.43 -3.79
CA ASP A 293 8.10 7.87 -3.07
C ASP A 293 8.19 6.34 -3.23
N GLY A 294 9.01 5.69 -2.41
CA GLY A 294 9.21 4.24 -2.48
C GLY A 294 7.95 3.42 -2.14
N ASP A 295 6.93 4.05 -1.56
CA ASP A 295 5.67 3.42 -1.18
C ASP A 295 4.54 3.71 -2.20
N GLY A 296 4.75 4.55 -3.22
CA GLY A 296 3.78 4.88 -4.27
C GLY A 296 3.49 6.38 -4.42
N VAL A 297 2.36 6.72 -5.06
CA VAL A 297 1.88 8.09 -5.26
C VAL A 297 1.13 8.58 -4.02
N ALA A 298 1.43 9.79 -3.57
CA ALA A 298 0.89 10.39 -2.37
C ALA A 298 0.20 11.72 -2.68
N TYR A 299 -0.97 11.95 -2.09
CA TYR A 299 -1.78 13.15 -2.24
C TYR A 299 -2.08 13.82 -0.92
N LEU A 300 -2.15 15.14 -0.89
CA LEU A 300 -2.56 15.87 0.30
C LEU A 300 -3.97 15.43 0.72
N GLY A 301 -4.13 14.98 1.97
CA GLY A 301 -5.39 14.43 2.48
C GLY A 301 -6.45 15.47 2.84
N ASP A 302 -6.46 16.63 2.19
CA ASP A 302 -7.46 17.69 2.41
C ASP A 302 -8.67 17.57 1.46
N ALA A 303 -9.77 18.22 1.80
CA ALA A 303 -11.01 18.16 1.02
C ALA A 303 -10.82 18.54 -0.45
N ARG A 304 -9.98 19.55 -0.73
CA ARG A 304 -9.76 20.08 -2.08
C ARG A 304 -9.04 19.06 -2.96
N THR A 305 -7.94 18.50 -2.46
CA THR A 305 -7.12 17.53 -3.19
C THR A 305 -7.86 16.21 -3.30
N MET A 306 -8.50 15.77 -2.22
CA MET A 306 -9.25 14.52 -2.21
C MET A 306 -10.48 14.57 -3.11
N LYS A 307 -11.12 15.73 -3.29
CA LYS A 307 -12.15 15.89 -4.33
C LYS A 307 -11.61 15.59 -5.73
N MET A 308 -10.39 16.03 -6.04
CA MET A 308 -9.80 15.84 -7.37
C MET A 308 -9.49 14.36 -7.66
N VAL A 309 -9.01 13.63 -6.65
CA VAL A 309 -8.48 12.27 -6.85
C VAL A 309 -9.49 11.18 -6.50
N ALA A 310 -10.45 11.44 -5.61
CA ALA A 310 -11.49 10.47 -5.24
C ALA A 310 -12.79 10.61 -6.05
N THR A 311 -12.99 11.69 -6.82
CA THR A 311 -14.21 11.81 -7.65
C THR A 311 -13.99 11.16 -9.02
N PRO A 312 -14.75 10.11 -9.40
CA PRO A 312 -14.50 9.35 -10.64
C PRO A 312 -14.53 10.21 -11.91
N SER A 313 -15.46 11.17 -12.00
CA SER A 313 -15.58 12.04 -13.18
C SER A 313 -14.51 13.13 -13.25
N ILE A 314 -13.76 13.38 -12.17
CA ILE A 314 -12.75 14.43 -12.10
C ILE A 314 -11.34 13.85 -12.28
N VAL A 315 -11.06 12.69 -11.68
CA VAL A 315 -9.70 12.10 -11.69
C VAL A 315 -9.15 11.82 -13.09
N ILE A 316 -10.03 11.66 -14.09
CA ILE A 316 -9.69 11.41 -15.49
C ILE A 316 -9.57 12.69 -16.36
N MET A 317 -9.79 13.87 -15.79
CA MET A 317 -9.80 15.13 -16.53
C MET A 317 -8.63 16.03 -16.13
N GLY A 318 -8.08 16.77 -17.09
CA GLY A 318 -7.19 17.92 -16.87
C GLY A 318 -6.04 17.66 -15.88
N ASP A 319 -5.84 18.61 -14.96
CA ASP A 319 -4.75 18.57 -13.97
C ASP A 319 -4.77 17.33 -13.06
N PRO A 320 -5.92 16.83 -12.54
CA PRO A 320 -5.97 15.57 -11.78
C PRO A 320 -5.40 14.37 -12.54
N CYS A 321 -5.82 14.17 -13.79
CA CYS A 321 -5.32 13.08 -14.63
C CYS A 321 -3.84 13.25 -14.94
N TRP A 322 -3.44 14.47 -15.31
CA TRP A 322 -2.03 14.80 -15.56
C TRP A 322 -1.17 14.50 -14.34
N GLY A 323 -1.61 14.96 -13.17
CA GLY A 323 -0.87 14.85 -11.92
C GLY A 323 -0.62 13.40 -11.53
N PHE A 324 -1.66 12.56 -11.56
CA PHE A 324 -1.48 11.14 -11.28
C PHE A 324 -0.53 10.48 -12.28
N SER A 325 -0.74 10.70 -13.59
CA SER A 325 0.10 10.11 -14.63
C SER A 325 1.54 10.61 -14.62
N HIS A 326 1.79 11.84 -14.16
CA HIS A 326 3.15 12.36 -13.98
C HIS A 326 3.90 11.56 -12.91
N GLU A 327 3.23 11.26 -11.80
CA GLU A 327 3.80 10.50 -10.69
C GLU A 327 3.95 9.01 -11.02
N VAL A 328 2.98 8.41 -11.72
CA VAL A 328 3.11 7.03 -12.24
C VAL A 328 4.21 6.96 -13.30
N GLY A 329 4.32 7.97 -14.17
CA GLY A 329 5.41 8.08 -15.13
C GLY A 329 6.80 8.02 -14.49
N HIS A 330 6.98 8.53 -13.27
CA HIS A 330 8.25 8.36 -12.53
C HIS A 330 8.51 6.92 -12.05
N VAL A 331 7.47 6.11 -11.84
CA VAL A 331 7.61 4.67 -11.54
C VAL A 331 8.02 3.91 -12.80
N LEU A 332 7.52 4.35 -13.96
CA LEU A 332 7.68 3.67 -15.24
C LEU A 332 8.85 4.19 -16.09
N GLN A 333 9.48 5.28 -15.64
CA GLN A 333 10.60 5.94 -16.31
C GLN A 333 11.75 4.97 -16.59
N MET A 334 11.99 4.71 -17.87
CA MET A 334 13.09 3.88 -18.32
C MET A 334 14.40 4.65 -18.30
N GLU A 335 15.47 4.04 -17.81
CA GLU A 335 16.82 4.63 -17.77
C GLU A 335 17.31 5.06 -19.17
N GLN A 336 16.92 4.32 -20.21
CA GLN A 336 17.26 4.62 -21.60
C GLN A 336 16.67 5.94 -22.11
N LEU A 337 15.59 6.42 -21.49
CA LEU A 337 14.95 7.70 -21.80
C LEU A 337 15.21 8.77 -20.71
N THR A 338 15.95 8.43 -19.66
CA THR A 338 16.10 9.27 -18.46
C THR A 338 17.56 9.48 -18.11
N TRP A 339 18.33 10.06 -19.03
CA TRP A 339 19.69 10.52 -18.75
C TRP A 339 19.69 11.81 -17.91
N GLY A 340 20.88 12.30 -17.53
CA GLY A 340 21.05 13.48 -16.69
C GLY A 340 20.22 14.68 -17.16
N GLY A 341 19.35 15.19 -16.29
CA GLY A 341 18.47 16.34 -16.57
C GLY A 341 17.09 15.98 -17.13
N MET A 342 16.79 14.70 -17.37
CA MET A 342 15.51 14.24 -17.95
C MET A 342 14.48 13.74 -16.92
N THR A 343 14.82 13.73 -15.63
CA THR A 343 13.96 13.17 -14.57
C THR A 343 12.55 13.78 -14.53
N GLU A 344 12.41 15.08 -14.80
CA GLU A 344 11.09 15.77 -14.85
C GLU A 344 10.59 15.97 -16.29
N VAL A 345 11.20 15.31 -17.26
CA VAL A 345 10.86 15.43 -18.68
C VAL A 345 10.32 14.11 -19.19
N SER A 346 11.08 13.01 -19.09
CA SER A 346 10.71 11.74 -19.73
C SER A 346 9.48 11.07 -19.11
N ASN A 347 9.15 11.34 -17.85
CA ASN A 347 7.90 10.88 -17.23
C ASN A 347 6.68 11.55 -17.86
N ASN A 348 6.81 12.78 -18.35
CA ASN A 348 5.69 13.48 -18.98
C ASN A 348 5.30 12.89 -20.36
N ILE A 349 6.11 12.00 -20.94
CA ILE A 349 5.71 11.23 -22.14
C ILE A 349 4.46 10.38 -21.81
N TYR A 350 4.46 9.76 -20.64
CA TYR A 350 3.33 8.99 -20.12
C TYR A 350 2.12 9.88 -19.86
N SER A 351 2.33 11.04 -19.21
CA SER A 351 1.24 12.00 -18.95
C SER A 351 0.63 12.56 -20.23
N MET A 352 1.43 12.87 -21.24
CA MET A 352 0.95 13.34 -22.54
C MET A 352 0.13 12.26 -23.26
N TYR A 353 0.62 11.02 -23.28
CA TYR A 353 -0.08 9.91 -23.91
C TYR A 353 -1.41 9.60 -23.21
N THR A 354 -1.41 9.49 -21.88
CA THR A 354 -2.64 9.28 -21.11
C THR A 354 -3.61 10.44 -21.31
N ALA A 355 -3.14 11.70 -21.32
CA ALA A 355 -4.00 12.84 -21.61
C ALA A 355 -4.73 12.68 -22.95
N GLU A 356 -4.02 12.31 -24.02
CA GLU A 356 -4.61 12.04 -25.33
C GLU A 356 -5.65 10.90 -25.29
N VAL A 357 -5.33 9.78 -24.63
CA VAL A 357 -6.24 8.62 -24.50
C VAL A 357 -7.57 9.00 -23.84
N PHE A 358 -7.54 9.91 -22.86
CA PHE A 358 -8.73 10.38 -22.16
C PHE A 358 -9.39 11.60 -22.83
N GLY A 359 -8.91 12.02 -24.01
CA GLY A 359 -9.43 13.18 -24.71
C GLY A 359 -9.12 14.52 -24.03
N ASN A 360 -8.15 14.53 -23.12
CA ASN A 360 -7.59 15.76 -22.58
C ASN A 360 -6.72 16.43 -23.66
N GLY A 361 -6.84 17.75 -23.82
CA GLY A 361 -6.01 18.49 -24.77
C GLY A 361 -4.52 18.42 -24.42
N SER A 362 -3.66 18.48 -25.43
CA SER A 362 -2.21 18.51 -25.25
C SER A 362 -1.78 19.73 -24.41
N ARG A 363 -1.06 19.45 -23.31
CA ARG A 363 -0.51 20.51 -22.44
C ARG A 363 0.50 21.37 -23.18
N LEU A 364 1.31 20.77 -24.05
CA LEU A 364 2.29 21.49 -24.88
C LEU A 364 1.63 22.46 -25.86
N LEU A 365 0.48 22.08 -26.44
CA LEU A 365 -0.31 22.98 -27.29
C LEU A 365 -0.93 24.11 -26.46
N ALA A 366 -1.55 23.78 -25.33
CA ALA A 366 -2.22 24.76 -24.47
C ALA A 366 -1.26 25.83 -23.90
N GLN A 367 0.01 25.47 -23.71
CA GLN A 367 1.06 26.34 -23.16
C GLN A 367 2.01 26.91 -24.21
N ASP A 368 1.71 26.72 -25.50
CA ASP A 368 2.51 27.17 -26.65
C ASP A 368 3.97 26.69 -26.62
N ASN A 369 4.23 25.51 -26.05
CA ASN A 369 5.59 24.99 -25.87
C ASN A 369 6.30 24.68 -27.19
N TYR A 370 5.60 24.34 -28.27
CA TYR A 370 6.24 24.13 -29.57
C TYR A 370 6.92 25.42 -30.07
N SER A 371 6.23 26.55 -30.01
CA SER A 371 6.78 27.85 -30.42
C SER A 371 7.87 28.30 -29.44
N ARG A 372 7.62 28.12 -28.12
CA ARG A 372 8.57 28.51 -27.07
C ARG A 372 9.87 27.72 -27.16
N ALA A 373 9.81 26.39 -27.29
CA ALA A 373 10.97 25.52 -27.43
C ALA A 373 11.77 25.85 -28.70
N ARG A 374 11.10 26.10 -29.84
CA ARG A 374 11.78 26.54 -31.05
C ARG A 374 12.59 27.82 -30.80
N LYS A 375 11.99 28.80 -30.15
CA LYS A 375 12.65 30.08 -29.84
C LYS A 375 13.79 29.94 -28.83
N SER A 376 13.57 29.20 -27.74
CA SER A 376 14.50 29.12 -26.61
C SER A 376 15.62 28.12 -26.80
N ILE A 377 15.43 27.09 -27.63
CA ILE A 377 16.41 26.00 -27.85
C ILE A 377 17.03 26.11 -29.24
N ILE A 378 16.22 26.13 -30.30
CA ILE A 378 16.71 26.04 -31.69
C ILE A 378 17.25 27.39 -32.17
N GLU A 379 16.47 28.45 -31.96
CA GLU A 379 16.75 29.81 -32.39
C GLU A 379 17.53 30.61 -31.33
N SER A 380 17.96 29.97 -30.24
CA SER A 380 18.66 30.64 -29.15
C SER A 380 19.96 31.28 -29.64
N GLU A 381 20.23 32.50 -29.17
CA GLU A 381 21.48 33.22 -29.37
C GLU A 381 21.92 33.85 -28.03
N PRO A 382 23.05 33.42 -27.43
CA PRO A 382 23.95 32.37 -27.91
C PRO A 382 23.28 30.99 -27.95
N LYS A 383 23.83 30.08 -28.76
CA LYS A 383 23.39 28.68 -28.81
C LYS A 383 23.49 28.02 -27.44
N ILE A 384 22.44 27.31 -27.04
CA ILE A 384 22.41 26.51 -25.82
C ILE A 384 22.29 25.03 -26.17
N SER A 385 22.75 24.17 -25.25
CA SER A 385 22.33 22.76 -25.23
C SER A 385 20.86 22.69 -24.87
N TYR A 386 20.13 21.76 -25.48
CA TYR A 386 18.76 21.41 -25.11
C TYR A 386 18.57 21.21 -23.59
N LEU A 387 19.57 20.63 -22.90
CA LEU A 387 19.51 20.40 -21.45
C LEU A 387 19.60 21.68 -20.61
N GLN A 388 19.99 22.81 -21.20
CA GLN A 388 20.08 24.10 -20.51
C GLN A 388 18.76 24.88 -20.51
N ASP A 389 17.75 24.44 -21.27
CA ASP A 389 16.43 25.07 -21.20
C ASP A 389 15.78 24.77 -19.84
N PRO A 390 15.37 25.80 -19.07
CA PRO A 390 14.85 25.62 -17.73
C PRO A 390 13.43 25.05 -17.70
N ASP A 391 12.70 25.10 -18.82
CA ASP A 391 11.32 24.62 -18.91
C ASP A 391 11.30 23.16 -19.36
N VAL A 392 10.89 22.28 -18.44
CA VAL A 392 10.76 20.85 -18.69
C VAL A 392 9.79 20.53 -19.84
N PHE A 393 8.79 21.38 -20.07
CA PHE A 393 7.81 21.18 -21.15
C PHE A 393 8.35 21.60 -22.51
N ASN A 394 9.20 22.63 -22.58
CA ASN A 394 9.94 22.91 -23.83
C ASN A 394 10.85 21.73 -24.19
N ARG A 395 11.47 21.14 -23.16
CA ARG A 395 12.32 19.96 -23.31
C ARG A 395 11.52 18.71 -23.71
N LEU A 396 10.24 18.60 -23.36
CA LEU A 396 9.43 17.45 -23.78
C LEU A 396 9.12 17.42 -25.30
N VAL A 397 9.10 18.57 -25.98
CA VAL A 397 8.65 18.70 -27.40
C VAL A 397 9.25 17.71 -28.41
N PRO A 398 10.55 17.29 -28.33
CA PRO A 398 11.12 16.34 -29.29
C PRO A 398 10.61 14.89 -29.16
N PHE A 399 9.95 14.55 -28.05
CA PHE A 399 9.36 13.24 -27.79
C PHE A 399 7.86 13.28 -28.10
#